data_AF-A0AAU7X2W4-F1
#
_entry.id   AF-A0AAU7X2W4-F1
#
_cell.length_a   1.000
_cell.length_b   1.000
_cell.length_c   1.000
_cell.angle_alpha   90.00
_cell.angle_beta   90.00
_cell.angle_gamma   90.00
#
_symmetry.space_group_name_H-M   'P 1'
#
loop_
_entity.id
_entity.type
_entity.pdbx_description
1 polymer ?
#
loop_
_entity_poly.entity_id
_entity_poly.type
_entity_poly.pdbx_seq_one_letter_code
_entity_poly.pdbx_strand_id
1 'polypeptide(L)'
;MSETAEKISEVLQAFHSFEDGLLLSFEFNYAPGERLAAQVVFHARDHRIDGNVWKRVRVVVRGVEELSAKVSGHQFNSICSGVRLLKFDEYWCVDIDGNYALDADPASIDEVRQEGGLYVIGRDIEVYELEG
;
A
#
# COMPACT_ATOMS: atom_id res chain seq x y z
N MET A 1 -14.84 -12.47 12.41
CA MET A 1 -14.25 -11.34 11.66
C MET A 1 -15.08 -11.18 10.39
N SER A 2 -15.08 -10.04 9.69
CA SER A 2 -15.81 -9.95 8.42
C SER A 2 -15.09 -10.78 7.35
N GLU A 3 -15.84 -11.36 6.41
CA GLU A 3 -15.31 -12.14 5.27
C GLU A 3 -14.24 -11.35 4.48
N THR A 4 -14.40 -10.03 4.40
CA THR A 4 -13.43 -9.11 3.80
C THR A 4 -12.09 -9.07 4.55
N ALA A 5 -12.11 -9.07 5.89
CA ALA A 5 -10.89 -8.99 6.70
C ALA A 5 -10.07 -10.29 6.62
N GLU A 6 -10.74 -11.44 6.59
CA GLU A 6 -10.09 -12.76 6.41
C GLU A 6 -9.43 -12.84 5.04
N LYS A 7 -10.13 -12.44 3.98
CA LYS A 7 -9.58 -12.42 2.62
C LYS A 7 -8.38 -11.47 2.47
N ILE A 8 -8.44 -10.30 3.10
CA ILE A 8 -7.30 -9.37 3.12
C ILE A 8 -6.11 -10.00 3.84
N SER A 9 -6.32 -10.64 4.99
CA SER A 9 -5.26 -11.32 5.73
C SER A 9 -4.60 -12.43 4.92
N GLU A 10 -5.37 -13.23 4.18
CA GLU A 10 -4.85 -14.28 3.30
C GLU A 10 -3.97 -13.71 2.18
N VAL A 11 -4.42 -12.61 1.57
CA VAL A 11 -3.65 -11.92 0.53
C VAL A 11 -2.37 -11.32 1.11
N LEU A 12 -2.44 -10.65 2.26
CA LEU A 12 -1.26 -10.10 2.92
C LEU A 12 -0.23 -11.19 3.25
N GLN A 13 -0.68 -12.33 3.75
CA GLN A 13 0.21 -13.46 4.02
C GLN A 13 0.81 -14.04 2.73
N ALA A 14 0.01 -14.16 1.67
CA ALA A 14 0.45 -14.69 0.38
C ALA A 14 1.53 -13.84 -0.31
N PHE A 15 1.46 -12.52 -0.14
CA PHE A 15 2.34 -11.56 -0.78
C PHE A 15 3.34 -10.90 0.19
N HIS A 16 3.51 -11.45 1.39
CA HIS A 16 4.41 -10.91 2.42
C HIS A 16 4.21 -9.41 2.68
N SER A 17 2.95 -9.01 2.92
CA SER A 17 2.55 -7.60 3.10
C SER A 17 2.95 -6.65 1.95
N PHE A 18 3.29 -7.24 0.80
CA PHE A 18 3.79 -6.59 -0.40
C PHE A 18 5.19 -5.97 -0.30
N GLU A 19 6.03 -6.36 0.67
CA GLU A 19 7.37 -5.75 0.89
C GLU A 19 8.26 -5.70 -0.37
N ASP A 20 8.14 -6.67 -1.28
CA ASP A 20 8.84 -6.69 -2.57
C ASP A 20 8.17 -5.84 -3.67
N GLY A 21 7.16 -5.04 -3.31
CA GLY A 21 6.22 -4.39 -4.21
C GLY A 21 6.88 -3.35 -5.10
N LEU A 22 6.51 -3.33 -6.38
CA LEU A 22 7.03 -2.40 -7.39
C LEU A 22 5.93 -1.50 -7.93
N LEU A 23 5.95 -0.22 -7.56
CA LEU A 23 4.89 0.72 -7.93
C LEU A 23 4.76 0.86 -9.46
N LEU A 24 3.52 0.74 -9.96
CA LEU A 24 3.15 0.99 -11.36
C LEU A 24 2.34 2.26 -11.53
N SER A 25 1.33 2.47 -10.69
CA SER A 25 0.54 3.70 -10.68
C SER A 25 0.03 4.03 -9.29
N PHE A 26 -0.06 5.33 -9.03
CA PHE A 26 -0.76 5.90 -7.90
C PHE A 26 -1.75 6.91 -8.47
N GLU A 27 -3.03 6.67 -8.26
CA GLU A 27 -4.12 7.52 -8.74
C GLU A 27 -5.02 7.93 -7.56
N PHE A 28 -5.65 9.10 -7.66
CA PHE A 28 -6.65 9.55 -6.70
C PHE A 28 -7.91 9.97 -7.45
N ASN A 29 -9.06 9.66 -6.86
CA ASN A 29 -10.36 9.87 -7.45
C ASN A 29 -11.23 10.74 -6.54
N TYR A 30 -11.79 11.80 -7.12
CA TYR A 30 -12.76 12.68 -6.49
C TYR A 30 -14.13 12.45 -7.13
N ALA A 31 -15.02 11.77 -6.40
CA ALA A 31 -16.44 11.72 -6.76
C ALA A 31 -17.20 12.83 -6.01
N PRO A 32 -18.10 13.59 -6.67
CA PRO A 32 -18.87 14.63 -5.99
C PRO A 32 -19.65 14.07 -4.79
N GLY A 33 -19.44 14.65 -3.61
CA GLY A 33 -20.11 14.25 -2.37
C GLY A 33 -19.48 13.06 -1.64
N GLU A 34 -18.43 12.45 -2.20
CA GLU A 34 -17.69 11.37 -1.55
C GLU A 34 -16.35 11.87 -1.01
N ARG A 35 -15.82 11.16 0.01
CA ARG A 35 -14.43 11.36 0.43
C ARG A 35 -13.50 10.84 -0.66
N LEU A 36 -12.29 11.39 -0.69
CA LEU A 36 -11.22 10.96 -1.60
C LEU A 36 -11.01 9.44 -1.50
N ALA A 37 -10.83 8.80 -2.64
CA ALA A 37 -10.31 7.45 -2.74
C ALA A 37 -8.98 7.45 -3.48
N ALA A 38 -8.06 6.58 -3.07
CA ALA A 38 -6.79 6.38 -3.75
C ALA A 38 -6.71 4.96 -4.30
N GLN A 39 -6.01 4.80 -5.42
CA GLN A 39 -5.73 3.52 -6.03
C GLN A 39 -4.22 3.39 -6.23
N VAL A 40 -3.66 2.29 -5.75
CA VAL A 40 -2.25 1.95 -5.89
C VAL A 40 -2.17 0.64 -6.66
N VAL A 41 -1.50 0.66 -7.81
CA VAL A 41 -1.25 -0.53 -8.63
C VAL A 41 0.24 -0.80 -8.63
N PHE A 42 0.63 -2.05 -8.39
CA PHE A 42 2.03 -2.45 -8.30
C PHE A 42 2.21 -3.91 -8.70
N HIS A 43 3.44 -4.31 -9.01
CA HIS A 43 3.80 -5.72 -9.07
C HIS A 43 4.15 -6.23 -7.67
N ALA A 44 3.70 -7.43 -7.33
CA ALA A 44 4.10 -8.10 -6.11
C ALA A 44 4.40 -9.58 -6.37
N ARG A 45 5.33 -10.13 -5.60
CA ARG A 45 5.69 -11.53 -5.67
C ARG A 45 4.66 -12.39 -4.93
N ASP A 46 4.17 -13.43 -5.59
CA ASP A 46 3.28 -14.41 -4.94
C ASP A 46 4.14 -15.50 -4.28
N HIS A 47 4.29 -15.45 -2.96
CA HIS A 47 5.14 -16.38 -2.21
C HIS A 47 4.50 -17.76 -2.00
N ARG A 48 3.25 -17.96 -2.45
CA ARG A 48 2.60 -19.28 -2.44
C ARG A 48 3.10 -20.19 -3.56
N ILE A 49 3.70 -19.61 -4.61
CA ILE A 49 4.07 -20.31 -5.84
C ILE A 49 5.60 -20.34 -5.95
N ASP A 50 6.15 -21.54 -6.16
CA ASP A 50 7.58 -21.70 -6.40
C ASP A 50 8.01 -21.09 -7.75
N GLY A 51 9.21 -20.54 -7.77
CA GLY A 51 9.69 -19.69 -8.86
C GLY A 51 9.27 -18.24 -8.63
N ASN A 52 10.07 -17.28 -9.09
CA ASN A 52 9.81 -15.86 -8.90
C ASN A 52 8.58 -15.39 -9.70
N VAL A 53 7.38 -15.76 -9.25
CA VAL A 53 6.11 -15.43 -9.90
C VAL A 53 5.63 -14.09 -9.40
N TRP A 54 5.50 -13.14 -10.32
CA TRP A 54 5.04 -11.79 -10.05
C TRP A 54 3.63 -11.59 -10.60
N LYS A 55 2.76 -10.99 -9.79
CA LYS A 55 1.40 -10.62 -10.17
C LYS A 55 1.22 -9.11 -10.11
N ARG A 56 0.21 -8.61 -10.82
CA ARG A 56 -0.24 -7.22 -10.65
C ARG A 56 -1.28 -7.19 -9.54
N VAL A 57 -1.09 -6.30 -8.58
CA VAL A 57 -2.01 -6.10 -7.47
C VAL A 57 -2.52 -4.66 -7.53
N ARG A 58 -3.81 -4.49 -7.25
CA ARG A 58 -4.45 -3.19 -7.06
C ARG A 58 -5.00 -3.12 -5.65
N VAL A 59 -4.59 -2.09 -4.92
CA VAL A 59 -5.17 -1.72 -3.63
C VAL A 59 -5.96 -0.43 -3.82
N VAL A 60 -7.21 -0.43 -3.39
CA VAL A 60 -8.06 0.77 -3.33
C VAL A 60 -8.22 1.16 -1.88
N VAL A 61 -7.81 2.38 -1.53
CA VAL A 61 -7.99 2.96 -0.20
C VAL A 61 -9.19 3.90 -0.25
N ARG A 62 -10.20 3.62 0.57
CA ARG A 62 -11.45 4.41 0.65
C ARG A 62 -11.49 5.27 1.90
N GLY A 63 -12.24 6.37 1.79
CA GLY A 63 -12.38 7.32 2.89
C GLY A 63 -11.01 7.85 3.30
N VAL A 64 -10.20 8.26 2.33
CA VAL A 64 -8.85 8.78 2.56
C VAL A 64 -8.95 9.99 3.49
N GLU A 65 -8.20 9.92 4.58
CA GLU A 65 -8.07 10.99 5.57
C GLU A 65 -6.78 11.77 5.33
N GLU A 66 -5.75 11.10 4.82
CA GLU A 66 -4.43 11.67 4.68
C GLU A 66 -3.69 11.06 3.47
N LEU A 67 -3.05 11.91 2.69
CA LEU A 67 -2.12 11.52 1.62
C LEU A 67 -0.92 12.44 1.71
N SER A 68 0.28 11.86 1.70
CA SER A 68 1.52 12.61 1.80
C SER A 68 2.54 12.08 0.82
N ALA A 69 3.28 13.00 0.20
CA ALA A 69 4.38 12.71 -0.70
C ALA A 69 5.52 13.70 -0.42
N LYS A 70 6.57 13.23 0.24
CA LYS A 70 7.81 13.95 0.50
C LYS A 70 8.79 13.65 -0.63
N VAL A 71 8.88 14.56 -1.59
CA VAL A 71 9.67 14.35 -2.80
C VAL A 71 10.80 15.36 -2.89
N SER A 72 12.03 14.89 -3.10
CA SER A 72 13.14 15.74 -3.51
C SER A 72 13.04 15.96 -5.02
N GLY A 73 13.28 17.19 -5.50
CA GLY A 73 13.10 17.56 -6.91
C GLY A 73 13.91 16.73 -7.92
N HIS A 74 14.91 15.96 -7.47
CA HIS A 74 15.71 15.06 -8.30
C HIS A 74 15.33 13.57 -8.18
N GLN A 75 14.35 13.22 -7.33
CA GLN A 75 14.04 11.82 -6.96
C GLN A 75 12.64 11.36 -7.38
N PHE A 76 11.79 12.23 -7.93
CA PHE A 76 10.43 11.83 -8.35
C PHE A 76 10.40 10.79 -9.49
N ASN A 77 11.55 10.51 -10.10
CA ASN A 77 11.70 9.57 -11.21
C ASN A 77 12.28 8.21 -10.75
N SER A 78 12.51 8.03 -9.46
CA SER A 78 12.98 6.76 -8.91
C SER A 78 11.83 5.76 -8.91
N ILE A 79 12.11 4.54 -9.39
CA ILE A 79 11.19 3.41 -9.26
C ILE A 79 10.98 3.18 -7.75
N CYS A 80 9.79 3.47 -7.25
CA CYS A 80 9.46 3.23 -5.85
C CYS A 80 9.30 1.72 -5.63
N SER A 81 10.22 1.14 -4.88
CA SER A 81 10.18 -0.24 -4.38
C SER A 81 9.65 -0.25 -2.95
N GLY A 82 9.04 -1.35 -2.51
CA GLY A 82 8.59 -1.48 -1.12
C GLY A 82 7.23 -0.83 -0.88
N VAL A 83 6.19 -1.35 -1.53
CA VAL A 83 4.80 -1.01 -1.19
C VAL A 83 4.40 -1.85 0.01
N ARG A 84 4.09 -1.25 1.17
CA ARG A 84 3.60 -1.99 2.34
C ARG A 84 2.16 -1.65 2.63
N LEU A 85 1.35 -2.65 2.93
CA LEU A 85 0.00 -2.45 3.44
C LEU A 85 -0.04 -2.70 4.95
N LEU A 86 -0.23 -1.62 5.71
CA LEU A 86 -0.14 -1.59 7.16
C LEU A 86 -1.51 -1.30 7.79
N LYS A 87 -1.77 -1.89 8.96
CA LYS A 87 -2.99 -1.66 9.74
C LYS A 87 -2.64 -0.99 11.07
N PHE A 88 -3.26 0.16 11.34
CA PHE A 88 -3.16 0.86 12.62
C PHE A 88 -4.55 1.12 13.18
N ASP A 89 -4.97 0.40 14.23
CA ASP A 89 -6.28 0.54 14.86
C ASP A 89 -7.44 0.59 13.83
N GLU A 90 -8.03 1.76 13.62
CA GLU A 90 -9.14 2.01 12.68
C GLU A 90 -8.69 2.46 11.27
N TYR A 91 -7.39 2.65 11.05
CA TYR A 91 -6.80 3.10 9.79
C TYR A 91 -6.09 1.99 9.03
N TRP A 92 -6.12 2.10 7.71
CA TRP A 92 -5.25 1.38 6.79
C TRP A 92 -4.29 2.36 6.16
N CYS A 93 -3.04 1.94 5.98
CA CYS A 93 -2.00 2.74 5.36
C CYS A 93 -1.36 1.94 4.22
N VAL A 94 -1.36 2.49 3.01
CA VAL A 94 -0.45 2.03 1.96
C VAL A 94 0.75 2.94 2.02
N ASP A 95 1.85 2.40 2.54
CA ASP A 95 3.16 3.04 2.58
C ASP A 95 3.96 2.61 1.35
N ILE A 96 4.69 3.55 0.74
CA ILE A 96 5.44 3.32 -0.49
C ILE A 96 6.84 3.87 -0.28
N ASP A 97 7.83 2.96 -0.34
CA ASP A 97 9.25 3.28 -0.19
C ASP A 97 9.56 3.95 1.17
N GLY A 98 8.84 3.54 2.23
CA GLY A 98 9.09 3.99 3.59
C GLY A 98 10.42 3.46 4.12
N ASN A 99 11.26 4.38 4.61
CA ASN A 99 12.58 4.06 5.13
C ASN A 99 12.57 4.02 6.66
N TYR A 100 12.04 2.93 7.20
CA TYR A 100 12.00 2.67 8.65
C TYR A 100 13.27 1.95 9.11
N ALA A 101 13.45 1.80 10.43
CA ALA A 101 14.58 1.03 10.96
C ALA A 101 14.62 -0.38 10.32
N LEU A 102 15.82 -0.81 9.90
CA LEU A 102 16.06 -2.02 9.10
C LEU A 102 15.19 -3.20 9.54
N ASP A 103 14.38 -3.68 8.60
CA ASP A 103 13.53 -4.88 8.67
C ASP A 103 12.34 -4.82 9.66
N ALA A 104 11.91 -3.63 10.06
CA ALA A 104 10.71 -3.45 10.88
C ALA A 104 9.60 -2.65 10.17
N ASP A 105 8.36 -3.03 10.47
CA ASP A 105 7.20 -2.17 10.25
C ASP A 105 7.23 -0.99 11.23
N PRO A 106 6.77 0.21 10.80
CA PRO A 106 6.62 1.33 11.71
C PRO A 106 5.67 0.98 12.86
N ALA A 107 6.03 1.38 14.07
CA ALA A 107 5.31 1.06 15.29
C ALA A 107 4.00 1.84 15.43
N SER A 108 3.84 2.93 14.68
CA SER A 108 2.65 3.78 14.74
C SER A 108 2.43 4.59 13.47
N ILE A 109 1.22 5.12 13.32
CA ILE A 109 0.89 6.07 12.24
C ILE A 109 1.70 7.36 12.34
N ASP A 110 2.09 7.78 13.55
CA ASP A 110 2.89 9.00 13.73
C ASP A 110 4.33 8.79 13.23
N GLU A 111 4.85 7.57 13.33
CA GLU A 111 6.13 7.21 12.72
C GLU A 111 6.05 7.23 11.18
N VAL A 112 4.97 6.71 10.59
CA VAL A 112 4.71 6.83 9.15
C VAL A 112 4.68 8.30 8.72
N ARG A 113 3.98 9.15 9.49
CA ARG A 113 3.91 10.59 9.20
C ARG A 113 5.26 11.27 9.23
N GLN A 114 6.11 10.89 10.19
CA GLN A 114 7.40 11.49 10.41
C GLN A 114 8.43 11.01 9.37
N GLU A 115 8.54 9.70 9.16
CA GLU A 115 9.64 9.07 8.41
C GLU A 115 9.22 8.61 7.00
N GLY A 116 7.94 8.32 6.78
CA GLY A 116 7.42 7.85 5.50
C GLY A 116 7.58 8.88 4.38
N GLY A 117 7.99 8.39 3.19
CA GLY A 117 8.21 9.19 2.00
C GLY A 117 6.92 9.44 1.21
N LEU A 118 6.24 8.37 0.79
CA LEU A 118 4.97 8.41 0.08
C LEU A 118 3.98 7.47 0.78
N TYR A 119 2.82 7.97 1.19
CA TYR A 119 1.79 7.13 1.78
C TYR A 119 0.38 7.67 1.57
N VAL A 120 -0.59 6.78 1.74
CA VAL A 120 -2.01 7.12 1.86
C VAL A 120 -2.67 6.36 2.99
N ILE A 121 -3.42 7.09 3.80
CA ILE A 121 -4.15 6.59 4.96
C ILE A 121 -5.64 6.75 4.71
N GLY A 122 -6.40 5.68 4.95
CA GLY A 122 -7.85 5.68 4.85
C GLY A 122 -8.51 4.78 5.87
N ARG A 123 -9.84 4.70 5.78
CA ARG A 123 -10.68 3.94 6.72
C ARG A 123 -10.89 2.50 6.29
N ASP A 124 -10.84 2.25 5.00
CA ASP A 124 -11.13 0.96 4.42
C ASP A 124 -10.27 0.68 3.19
N ILE A 125 -10.10 -0.60 2.87
CA ILE A 125 -9.33 -1.04 1.71
C ILE A 125 -10.03 -2.16 0.95
N GLU A 126 -9.74 -2.22 -0.33
CA GLU A 126 -10.05 -3.35 -1.18
C GLU A 126 -8.78 -3.78 -1.90
N VAL A 127 -8.51 -5.10 -1.94
CA VAL A 127 -7.32 -5.66 -2.57
C VAL A 127 -7.74 -6.60 -3.69
N TYR A 128 -7.13 -6.41 -4.86
CA TYR A 128 -7.44 -7.16 -6.08
C TYR A 128 -6.15 -7.70 -6.70
N GLU A 129 -6.09 -9.02 -6.91
CA GLU A 129 -5.17 -9.62 -7.87
C GLU A 129 -5.70 -9.34 -9.28
N LEU A 130 -4.89 -8.76 -10.16
CA LEU A 130 -5.25 -8.49 -11.55
C LEU A 130 -4.66 -9.57 -12.45
N GLU A 131 -5.49 -10.11 -13.34
CA GLU A 131 -5.01 -10.95 -14.44
C GLU A 131 -4.27 -10.08 -15.47
N GLY A 132 -3.17 -10.61 -15.99
CA GLY A 132 -2.36 -9.99 -17.04
C GLY A 132 -2.56 -10.68 -18.37
#